data_AF-A0A421K5Y3-F1
#
_entry.id   AF-A0A421K5Y3-F1
#
_cell.length_a   1.000
_cell.length_b   1.000
_cell.length_c   1.000
_cell.angle_alpha   90.00
_cell.angle_beta   90.00
_cell.angle_gamma   90.00
#
_symmetry.space_group_name_H-M   'P 1'
#
loop_
_entity.id
_entity.type
_entity.pdbx_description
1 polymer ?
#
loop_
_entity_poly.entity_id
_entity_poly.type
_entity_poly.pdbx_seq_one_letter_code
_entity_poly.pdbx_strand_id
1 'polypeptide(L)'
;MSIIYKDFFMKVHHFFLPLFAVVSSALQAETTITLNSDAGDYIGQGESYVYTDENSVIQYSRNYDNGITVRINNLPGELSDWWTLNIAAPGDAEIQSGIYENATRFPFQDATVPGLSFSGNGRGCNTLTGWFEVYSVSYDATGNVESLNMDFEQHCEGGSAALHGSVSFNTTTPVGARANGLDLYKVVCRNRTSGQKVVFTTDDASFDCKQEGLQVNPGDNIQIKMLGTAQ
;
A
#
# COMPACT_ATOMS: atom_id res chain seq x y z
N MET A 1 -0.63 -1.45 -89.46
CA MET A 1 -0.10 -2.22 -88.31
C MET A 1 0.62 -1.25 -87.40
N SER A 2 -0.06 -0.74 -86.36
CA SER A 2 0.58 -0.06 -85.24
C SER A 2 -0.39 -0.01 -84.05
N ILE A 3 0.19 -0.11 -82.87
CA ILE A 3 -0.34 -0.76 -81.66
C ILE A 3 -1.04 0.26 -80.74
N ILE A 4 -2.18 -0.13 -80.20
CA ILE A 4 -2.92 0.60 -79.15
C ILE A 4 -2.23 0.34 -77.81
N TYR A 5 -1.68 1.38 -77.17
CA TYR A 5 -1.28 1.31 -75.76
C TYR A 5 -2.51 1.64 -74.89
N LYS A 6 -2.90 0.71 -74.02
CA LYS A 6 -3.89 0.95 -72.95
C LYS A 6 -3.13 1.44 -71.71
N ASP A 7 -3.50 2.62 -71.21
CA ASP A 7 -2.99 3.17 -69.95
C ASP A 7 -3.39 2.28 -68.77
N PHE A 8 -2.40 1.78 -68.05
CA PHE A 8 -2.57 1.02 -66.82
C PHE A 8 -2.35 1.94 -65.62
N PHE A 9 -3.43 2.49 -65.06
CA PHE A 9 -3.39 3.26 -63.82
C PHE A 9 -3.28 2.31 -62.62
N MET A 10 -2.09 2.20 -62.03
CA MET A 10 -1.85 1.47 -60.78
C MET A 10 -2.15 2.38 -59.58
N LYS A 11 -3.31 2.20 -58.92
CA LYS A 11 -3.64 2.87 -57.64
C LYS A 11 -2.84 2.23 -56.51
N VAL A 12 -1.84 2.94 -55.99
CA VAL A 12 -1.12 2.56 -54.77
C VAL A 12 -1.96 2.98 -53.56
N HIS A 13 -2.60 2.02 -52.88
CA HIS A 13 -3.25 2.26 -51.59
C HIS A 13 -2.19 2.35 -50.50
N HIS A 14 -1.97 3.56 -49.97
CA HIS A 14 -1.18 3.78 -48.76
C HIS A 14 -1.96 3.23 -47.56
N PHE A 15 -1.54 2.07 -47.06
CA PHE A 15 -1.99 1.55 -45.77
C PHE A 15 -1.26 2.34 -44.66
N PHE A 16 -1.92 3.37 -44.12
CA PHE A 16 -1.51 4.00 -42.87
C PHE A 16 -1.89 3.06 -41.73
N LEU A 17 -0.92 2.32 -41.18
CA LEU A 17 -1.09 1.63 -39.90
C LEU A 17 -0.99 2.67 -38.78
N PRO A 18 -2.05 2.94 -38.00
CA PRO A 18 -1.93 3.80 -36.83
C PRO A 18 -1.04 3.10 -35.80
N LEU A 19 0.09 3.73 -35.47
CA LEU A 19 0.91 3.33 -34.34
C LEU A 19 0.16 3.70 -33.06
N PHE A 20 -0.62 2.76 -32.52
CA PHE A 20 -1.19 2.91 -31.19
C PHE A 20 -0.07 2.74 -30.17
N ALA A 21 0.36 3.85 -29.55
CA ALA A 21 1.20 3.79 -28.37
C ALA A 21 0.38 3.14 -27.24
N VAL A 22 0.78 1.94 -26.82
CA VAL A 22 0.23 1.32 -25.61
C VAL A 22 0.88 2.04 -24.43
N VAL A 23 0.14 2.97 -23.81
CA VAL A 23 0.56 3.57 -22.55
C VAL A 23 0.28 2.53 -21.46
N SER A 24 1.33 1.86 -20.99
CA SER A 24 1.24 0.98 -19.83
C SER A 24 1.21 1.86 -18.58
N SER A 25 0.03 2.07 -18.01
CA SER A 25 -0.08 2.60 -16.65
C SER A 25 0.46 1.53 -15.71
N ALA A 26 1.56 1.80 -15.02
CA ALA A 26 1.95 0.96 -13.90
C ALA A 26 0.87 1.09 -12.82
N LEU A 27 0.52 -0.02 -12.19
CA LEU A 27 -0.27 -0.04 -10.97
C LEU A 27 0.49 0.82 -9.94
N GLN A 28 0.08 2.07 -9.73
CA GLN A 28 0.80 2.93 -8.79
C GLN A 28 0.40 2.46 -7.40
N ALA A 29 1.33 1.80 -6.73
CA ALA A 29 1.13 1.44 -5.35
C ALA A 29 1.04 2.72 -4.53
N GLU A 30 0.05 2.78 -3.65
CA GLU A 30 -0.22 3.97 -2.88
C GLU A 30 0.65 3.97 -1.63
N THR A 31 1.42 5.04 -1.45
CA THR A 31 2.09 5.36 -0.20
C THR A 31 1.41 6.57 0.42
N THR A 32 0.69 6.36 1.51
CA THR A 32 0.00 7.40 2.28
C THR A 32 0.23 7.14 3.76
N ILE A 33 0.62 8.17 4.50
CA ILE A 33 0.63 8.18 5.96
C ILE A 33 -0.24 9.33 6.44
N THR A 34 -1.25 9.02 7.25
CA THR A 34 -2.09 10.03 7.88
C THR A 34 -1.87 10.05 9.37
N LEU A 35 -1.82 11.24 9.95
CA LEU A 35 -1.77 11.45 11.39
C LEU A 35 -2.96 12.30 11.81
N ASN A 36 -3.62 11.91 12.88
CA ASN A 36 -4.68 12.69 13.50
C ASN A 36 -4.40 12.79 14.99
N SER A 37 -4.16 14.02 15.46
CA SER A 37 -3.77 14.29 16.83
C SER A 37 -4.96 14.84 17.61
N ASP A 38 -5.23 14.27 18.77
CA ASP A 38 -6.21 14.80 19.69
C ASP A 38 -5.78 16.18 20.21
N ALA A 39 -6.76 17.02 20.56
CA ALA A 39 -6.49 18.26 21.27
C ALA A 39 -5.76 17.98 22.59
N GLY A 40 -4.52 18.47 22.70
CA GLY A 40 -3.65 18.26 23.87
C GLY A 40 -2.62 17.13 23.72
N ASP A 41 -2.61 16.39 22.61
CA ASP A 41 -1.51 15.46 22.31
C ASP A 41 -0.21 16.24 22.05
N TYR A 42 0.86 15.82 22.72
CA TYR A 42 2.15 16.48 22.67
C TYR A 42 2.85 16.32 21.30
N ILE A 43 2.61 15.21 20.61
CA ILE A 43 3.35 14.89 19.39
C ILE A 43 2.78 15.64 18.20
N GLY A 44 1.49 15.46 17.90
CA GLY A 44 0.82 16.09 16.77
C GLY A 44 0.18 17.44 17.09
N GLN A 45 0.17 17.88 18.35
CA GLN A 45 -0.29 19.21 18.77
C GLN A 45 -1.77 19.52 18.44
N GLY A 46 -2.62 18.50 18.30
CA GLY A 46 -4.02 18.66 17.92
C GLY A 46 -4.25 18.91 16.42
N GLU A 47 -3.22 18.70 15.59
CA GLU A 47 -3.27 18.88 14.15
C GLU A 47 -3.42 17.55 13.39
N SER A 48 -3.83 17.64 12.12
CA SER A 48 -3.85 16.51 11.20
C SER A 48 -2.80 16.67 10.11
N TYR A 49 -2.13 15.58 9.74
CA TYR A 49 -1.07 15.54 8.75
C TYR A 49 -1.33 14.45 7.71
N VAL A 50 -0.96 14.70 6.45
CA VAL A 50 -1.05 13.72 5.36
C VAL A 50 0.23 13.76 4.55
N TYR A 51 0.92 12.63 4.50
CA TYR A 51 2.17 12.44 3.77
C TYR A 51 1.96 11.42 2.66
N THR A 52 2.38 11.77 1.45
CA THR A 52 2.39 10.93 0.27
C THR A 52 3.73 11.04 -0.42
N ASP A 53 4.01 10.15 -1.38
CA ASP A 53 5.22 10.25 -2.21
C ASP A 53 5.25 11.53 -3.08
N GLU A 54 4.12 12.24 -3.22
CA GLU A 54 4.03 13.50 -3.97
C GLU A 54 4.50 14.70 -3.14
N ASN A 55 4.38 14.64 -1.82
CA ASN A 55 4.64 15.77 -0.92
C ASN A 55 5.74 15.51 0.11
N SER A 56 6.31 14.30 0.14
CA SER A 56 7.28 13.90 1.15
C SER A 56 8.23 12.81 0.62
N VAL A 57 9.33 12.61 1.35
CA VAL A 57 10.24 11.48 1.17
C VAL A 57 10.01 10.50 2.31
N ILE A 58 9.41 9.35 1.98
CA ILE A 58 9.09 8.29 2.95
C ILE A 58 10.04 7.11 2.74
N GLN A 59 10.66 6.63 3.81
CA GLN A 59 11.62 5.54 3.78
C GLN A 59 11.23 4.47 4.80
N TYR A 60 11.25 3.22 4.35
CA TYR A 60 10.95 2.03 5.17
C TYR A 60 12.22 1.20 5.31
N SER A 61 12.49 0.73 6.52
CA SER A 61 13.67 -0.08 6.81
C SER A 61 13.43 -0.99 8.01
N ARG A 62 14.21 -2.06 8.13
CA ARG A 62 14.25 -2.86 9.36
C ARG A 62 14.98 -2.09 10.46
N ASN A 63 14.44 -2.14 11.67
CA ASN A 63 15.16 -1.70 12.85
C ASN A 63 15.96 -2.87 13.45
N TYR A 64 16.74 -2.59 14.49
CA TYR A 64 17.64 -3.59 15.09
C TYR A 64 16.91 -4.70 15.86
N ASP A 65 15.62 -4.52 16.12
CA ASP A 65 14.76 -5.41 16.93
C ASP A 65 13.86 -6.28 16.01
N ASN A 66 14.32 -6.52 14.78
CA ASN A 66 13.55 -7.12 13.68
C ASN A 66 12.22 -6.42 13.35
N GLY A 67 11.98 -5.26 13.92
CA GLY A 67 10.83 -4.40 13.66
C GLY A 67 11.01 -3.53 12.42
N ILE A 68 10.15 -2.51 12.31
CA ILE A 68 10.12 -1.59 11.17
C ILE A 68 10.35 -0.15 11.66
N THR A 69 11.23 0.57 10.96
CA THR A 69 11.37 2.03 11.05
C THR A 69 10.81 2.66 9.78
N VAL A 70 9.89 3.62 9.95
CA VAL A 70 9.41 4.51 8.88
C VAL A 70 9.93 5.91 9.14
N ARG A 71 10.63 6.51 8.18
CA ARG A 71 11.11 7.89 8.24
C ARG A 71 10.34 8.73 7.23
N ILE A 72 9.82 9.86 7.67
CA ILE A 72 9.10 10.83 6.85
C ILE A 72 9.92 12.11 6.89
N ASN A 73 10.26 12.66 5.73
CA ASN A 73 10.92 13.95 5.60
C ASN A 73 10.20 14.77 4.53
N ASN A 74 10.27 16.09 4.63
CA ASN A 74 9.84 16.95 3.53
C ASN A 74 10.68 16.75 2.26
N LEU A 75 10.12 17.22 1.14
CA LEU A 75 10.85 17.28 -0.13
C LEU A 75 12.11 18.18 -0.02
N PRO A 76 13.16 17.89 -0.79
CA PRO A 76 14.36 18.72 -0.81
C PRO A 76 14.05 20.19 -1.14
N GLY A 77 14.50 21.11 -0.28
CA GLY A 77 14.31 22.55 -0.46
C GLY A 77 13.17 23.17 0.35
N GLU A 78 12.33 22.35 0.99
CA GLU A 78 11.29 22.81 1.91
C GLU A 78 11.84 23.00 3.34
N LEU A 79 11.07 23.70 4.19
CA LEU A 79 11.39 23.80 5.62
C LEU A 79 11.45 22.40 6.25
N SER A 80 12.39 22.19 7.18
CA SER A 80 12.59 20.87 7.80
C SER A 80 11.38 20.46 8.64
N ASP A 81 10.59 19.53 8.13
CA ASP A 81 9.64 18.70 8.87
C ASP A 81 10.12 17.25 8.76
N TRP A 82 10.14 16.54 9.88
CA TRP A 82 10.53 15.14 9.92
C TRP A 82 9.79 14.39 11.01
N TRP A 83 9.47 13.14 10.70
CA TRP A 83 8.91 12.17 11.64
C TRP A 83 9.60 10.82 11.51
N THR A 84 9.51 10.04 12.58
CA THR A 84 9.96 8.66 12.62
C THR A 84 9.00 7.82 13.44
N LEU A 85 8.46 6.78 12.80
CA LEU A 85 7.74 5.68 13.45
C LEU A 85 8.72 4.52 13.64
N ASN A 86 8.72 3.93 14.83
CA ASN A 86 9.34 2.63 15.08
C ASN A 86 8.31 1.70 15.70
N ILE A 87 8.21 0.49 15.17
CA ILE A 87 7.41 -0.60 15.74
C ILE A 87 8.29 -1.85 15.91
N ALA A 88 8.04 -2.64 16.94
CA ALA A 88 8.70 -3.92 17.19
C ALA A 88 7.71 -4.93 17.80
N ALA A 89 7.81 -6.19 17.39
CA ALA A 89 7.07 -7.29 17.99
C ALA A 89 7.78 -7.76 19.27
N PRO A 90 7.06 -8.42 20.21
CA PRO A 90 7.70 -9.06 21.36
C PRO A 90 8.78 -10.07 20.94
N GLY A 91 9.88 -10.09 21.69
CA GLY A 91 10.94 -11.10 21.61
C GLY A 91 11.78 -11.04 20.34
N ASP A 92 12.02 -9.84 19.82
CA ASP A 92 12.77 -9.57 18.57
C ASP A 92 12.18 -10.34 17.38
N ALA A 93 10.87 -10.60 17.41
CA ALA A 93 10.18 -11.29 16.32
C ALA A 93 10.03 -10.37 15.11
N GLU A 94 10.00 -10.97 13.91
CA GLU A 94 9.61 -10.24 12.71
C GLU A 94 8.14 -9.83 12.79
N ILE A 95 7.83 -8.59 12.41
CA ILE A 95 6.44 -8.10 12.37
C ILE A 95 5.62 -8.95 11.40
N GLN A 96 4.51 -9.48 11.88
CA GLN A 96 3.50 -10.19 11.10
C GLN A 96 2.16 -9.46 11.19
N SER A 97 1.18 -9.85 10.36
CA SER A 97 -0.18 -9.37 10.50
C SER A 97 -0.77 -9.75 11.86
N GLY A 98 -1.56 -8.84 12.44
CA GLY A 98 -2.18 -8.99 13.74
C GLY A 98 -2.11 -7.71 14.59
N ILE A 99 -2.77 -7.77 15.75
CA ILE A 99 -2.81 -6.68 16.72
C ILE A 99 -1.71 -6.83 17.78
N TYR A 100 -1.06 -5.73 18.09
CA TYR A 100 0.00 -5.59 19.08
C TYR A 100 -0.46 -4.60 20.15
N GLU A 101 -1.19 -5.14 21.13
CA GLU A 101 -1.77 -4.36 22.23
C GLU A 101 -0.73 -4.00 23.29
N ASN A 102 -1.05 -2.99 24.09
CA ASN A 102 -0.25 -2.56 25.25
C ASN A 102 1.22 -2.25 24.89
N ALA A 103 1.45 -1.71 23.70
CA ALA A 103 2.77 -1.32 23.25
C ALA A 103 3.35 -0.25 24.20
N THR A 104 4.65 -0.35 24.45
CA THR A 104 5.41 0.61 25.26
C THR A 104 6.53 1.23 24.44
N ARG A 105 7.21 2.23 25.00
CA ARG A 105 8.12 3.09 24.25
C ARG A 105 9.25 2.31 23.60
N PHE A 106 9.33 2.33 22.28
CA PHE A 106 10.51 1.86 21.56
C PHE A 106 11.70 2.80 21.78
N PRO A 107 12.92 2.31 22.06
CA PRO A 107 13.29 0.89 22.17
C PRO A 107 13.52 0.40 23.61
N PHE A 108 12.74 0.90 24.57
CA PHE A 108 12.85 0.58 25.99
C PHE A 108 11.77 -0.39 26.47
N GLN A 109 11.00 -0.98 25.55
CA GLN A 109 9.99 -1.98 25.86
C GLN A 109 10.62 -3.23 26.49
N ASP A 110 9.86 -3.90 27.36
CA ASP A 110 10.22 -5.24 27.84
C ASP A 110 10.16 -6.25 26.69
N ALA A 111 10.99 -7.31 26.77
CA ALA A 111 11.07 -8.33 25.72
C ALA A 111 9.75 -9.06 25.43
N THR A 112 8.77 -9.01 26.33
CA THR A 112 7.45 -9.64 26.14
C THR A 112 6.37 -8.67 25.67
N VAL A 113 6.72 -7.41 25.41
CA VAL A 113 5.79 -6.32 25.11
C VAL A 113 6.16 -5.69 23.76
N PRO A 114 5.18 -5.33 22.91
CA PRO A 114 5.48 -4.63 21.67
C PRO A 114 6.13 -3.27 21.91
N GLY A 115 7.02 -2.87 21.00
CA GLY A 115 7.60 -1.53 20.98
C GLY A 115 6.86 -0.62 20.00
N LEU A 116 6.55 0.61 20.43
CA LEU A 116 6.00 1.67 19.58
C LEU A 116 6.69 3.00 19.91
N SER A 117 7.03 3.79 18.90
CA SER A 117 7.43 5.19 19.08
C SER A 117 7.21 5.98 17.80
N PHE A 118 6.32 6.96 17.85
CA PHE A 118 6.19 8.02 16.86
C PHE A 118 6.75 9.34 17.43
N SER A 119 7.74 9.92 16.76
CA SER A 119 8.43 11.13 17.20
C SER A 119 8.94 11.94 16.02
N GLY A 120 9.19 13.23 16.20
CA GLY A 120 9.62 14.11 15.13
C GLY A 120 9.53 15.58 15.50
N ASN A 121 10.11 16.46 14.69
CA ASN A 121 10.06 17.90 14.90
C ASN A 121 10.42 18.36 16.33
N GLY A 122 11.41 17.71 16.94
CA GLY A 122 11.83 18.00 18.32
C GLY A 122 10.89 17.50 19.41
N ARG A 123 9.87 16.71 19.06
CA ARG A 123 8.86 16.15 19.97
C ARG A 123 9.00 14.62 20.04
N GLY A 124 8.93 14.08 21.24
CA GLY A 124 8.95 12.64 21.49
C GLY A 124 8.51 12.34 22.92
N CYS A 125 7.86 11.21 23.13
CA CYS A 125 7.50 10.79 24.47
C CYS A 125 8.74 10.27 25.22
N ASN A 126 8.83 10.53 26.51
CA ASN A 126 9.71 9.84 27.45
C ASN A 126 9.10 8.52 27.94
N THR A 127 7.77 8.47 28.13
CA THR A 127 6.98 7.27 28.42
C THR A 127 5.80 7.14 27.47
N LEU A 128 5.40 5.90 27.16
CA LEU A 128 4.42 5.63 26.11
C LEU A 128 3.51 4.46 26.48
N THR A 129 2.22 4.63 26.22
CA THR A 129 1.25 3.53 26.09
C THR A 129 0.58 3.63 24.73
N GLY A 130 0.28 2.50 24.12
CA GLY A 130 -0.37 2.49 22.82
C GLY A 130 -0.65 1.10 22.30
N TRP A 131 -0.95 1.03 21.01
CA TRP A 131 -1.13 -0.20 20.28
C TRP A 131 -0.87 0.04 18.80
N PHE A 132 -0.65 -1.04 18.06
CA PHE A 132 -0.69 -0.99 16.62
C PHE A 132 -1.28 -2.28 16.05
N GLU A 133 -1.96 -2.19 14.91
CA GLU A 133 -2.52 -3.33 14.19
C GLU A 133 -1.94 -3.37 12.79
N VAL A 134 -1.32 -4.49 12.43
CA VAL A 134 -0.78 -4.72 11.09
C VAL A 134 -1.79 -5.55 10.32
N TYR A 135 -2.44 -4.94 9.33
CA TYR A 135 -3.38 -5.63 8.46
C TYR A 135 -2.64 -6.51 7.44
N SER A 136 -1.53 -6.00 6.91
CA SER A 136 -0.68 -6.73 5.95
C SER A 136 0.75 -6.19 5.99
N VAL A 137 1.71 -7.08 5.85
CA VAL A 137 3.14 -6.74 5.69
C VAL A 137 3.80 -7.76 4.78
N SER A 138 4.70 -7.32 3.92
CA SER A 138 5.55 -8.20 3.11
C SER A 138 6.99 -7.75 3.13
N TYR A 139 7.89 -8.72 2.92
CA TYR A 139 9.33 -8.50 2.90
C TYR A 139 9.95 -9.08 1.63
N ASP A 140 10.98 -8.43 1.11
CA ASP A 140 11.78 -8.96 0.01
C ASP A 140 12.63 -10.16 0.47
N ALA A 141 13.28 -10.82 -0.50
CA ALA A 141 14.16 -11.96 -0.23
C ALA A 141 15.37 -11.64 0.67
N THR A 142 15.66 -10.36 0.90
CA THR A 142 16.73 -9.87 1.78
C THR A 142 16.22 -9.34 3.13
N GLY A 143 14.90 -9.41 3.37
CA GLY A 143 14.25 -9.00 4.61
C GLY A 143 13.87 -7.52 4.68
N ASN A 144 14.02 -6.74 3.59
CA ASN A 144 13.55 -5.35 3.57
C ASN A 144 12.03 -5.31 3.47
N VAL A 145 11.42 -4.29 4.05
CA VAL A 145 9.97 -4.09 3.98
C VAL A 145 9.59 -3.74 2.54
N GLU A 146 8.72 -4.54 1.94
CA GLU A 146 8.18 -4.30 0.59
C GLU A 146 6.79 -3.67 0.63
N SER A 147 5.96 -4.02 1.62
CA SER A 147 4.65 -3.39 1.82
C SER A 147 4.27 -3.39 3.29
N LEU A 148 3.45 -2.43 3.70
CA LEU A 148 2.94 -2.31 5.06
C LEU A 148 1.57 -1.62 5.04
N ASN A 149 0.57 -2.22 5.67
CA ASN A 149 -0.71 -1.60 5.96
C ASN A 149 -0.99 -1.77 7.45
N MET A 150 -1.07 -0.65 8.17
CA MET A 150 -1.26 -0.68 9.63
C MET A 150 -1.89 0.60 10.16
N ASP A 151 -2.50 0.47 11.34
CA ASP A 151 -2.89 1.58 12.19
C ASP A 151 -2.12 1.55 13.51
N PHE A 152 -1.97 2.70 14.16
CA PHE A 152 -1.42 2.81 15.49
C PHE A 152 -2.07 3.94 16.29
N GLU A 153 -1.96 3.81 17.61
CA GLU A 153 -2.33 4.84 18.57
C GLU A 153 -1.22 4.94 19.62
N GLN A 154 -0.85 6.18 19.95
CA GLN A 154 0.16 6.47 20.95
C GLN A 154 -0.33 7.54 21.91
N HIS A 155 -0.05 7.35 23.20
CA HIS A 155 -0.22 8.33 24.27
C HIS A 155 1.13 8.64 24.91
N CYS A 156 1.43 9.92 25.13
CA CYS A 156 2.64 10.34 25.85
C CYS A 156 2.40 10.58 27.34
N GLU A 157 3.40 10.27 28.17
CA GLU A 157 3.46 10.70 29.59
C GLU A 157 2.25 10.28 30.45
N GLY A 158 1.57 9.19 30.08
CA GLY A 158 0.35 8.72 30.75
C GLY A 158 -0.86 9.63 30.55
N GLY A 159 -0.78 10.60 29.64
CA GLY A 159 -1.91 11.42 29.22
C GLY A 159 -2.95 10.61 28.44
N SER A 160 -4.16 11.15 28.32
CA SER A 160 -5.26 10.50 27.60
C SER A 160 -5.43 10.96 26.15
N ALA A 161 -4.75 12.04 25.74
CA ALA A 161 -4.82 12.55 24.38
C ALA A 161 -3.88 11.72 23.49
N ALA A 162 -4.40 11.21 22.39
CA ALA A 162 -3.70 10.31 21.50
C ALA A 162 -3.17 11.00 20.24
N LEU A 163 -2.08 10.45 19.71
CA LEU A 163 -1.78 10.50 18.29
C LEU A 163 -2.28 9.22 17.64
N HIS A 164 -3.19 9.34 16.68
CA HIS A 164 -3.61 8.26 15.80
C HIS A 164 -2.85 8.35 14.49
N GLY A 165 -2.41 7.21 13.96
CA GLY A 165 -1.80 7.19 12.64
C GLY A 165 -2.15 5.95 11.82
N SER A 166 -2.18 6.13 10.51
CA SER A 166 -2.39 5.07 9.52
C SER A 166 -1.25 5.09 8.52
N VAL A 167 -0.71 3.92 8.21
CA VAL A 167 0.38 3.74 7.25
C VAL A 167 -0.08 2.78 6.17
N SER A 168 -0.14 3.28 4.95
CA SER A 168 -0.32 2.50 3.72
C SER A 168 0.95 2.67 2.91
N PHE A 169 1.79 1.63 2.83
CA PHE A 169 3.03 1.60 2.07
C PHE A 169 2.97 0.53 0.99
N ASN A 170 3.18 0.95 -0.26
CA ASN A 170 3.18 0.07 -1.42
C ASN A 170 1.93 -0.84 -1.41
N THR A 171 0.83 -0.33 -0.84
CA THR A 171 -0.42 -1.06 -0.77
C THR A 171 -1.12 -0.85 -2.10
N THR A 172 -1.69 -1.92 -2.63
CA THR A 172 -2.57 -1.81 -3.77
C THR A 172 -3.97 -1.98 -3.22
N THR A 173 -4.85 -0.99 -3.42
CA THR A 173 -6.27 -1.18 -3.07
C THR A 173 -6.77 -2.40 -3.83
N PRO A 174 -7.18 -3.48 -3.14
CA PRO A 174 -7.49 -4.73 -3.81
C PRO A 174 -8.71 -4.54 -4.70
N VAL A 175 -8.69 -5.17 -5.86
CA VAL A 175 -9.85 -5.24 -6.75
C VAL A 175 -10.32 -6.67 -6.75
N GLY A 176 -11.26 -6.97 -5.86
CA GLY A 176 -11.62 -8.34 -5.55
C GLY A 176 -12.96 -8.46 -4.86
N ALA A 177 -13.22 -9.65 -4.33
CA ALA A 177 -14.40 -9.92 -3.53
C ALA A 177 -14.11 -11.01 -2.50
N ARG A 178 -15.00 -11.12 -1.50
CA ARG A 178 -15.10 -12.26 -0.60
C ARG A 178 -16.42 -12.98 -0.85
N ALA A 179 -16.39 -14.29 -1.02
CA ALA A 179 -17.55 -15.14 -1.14
C ALA A 179 -17.92 -15.75 0.23
N ASN A 180 -19.22 -15.84 0.51
CA ASN A 180 -19.76 -16.45 1.72
C ASN A 180 -20.70 -17.60 1.32
N GLY A 181 -20.56 -18.78 1.94
CA GLY A 181 -21.38 -19.96 1.63
C GLY A 181 -21.11 -20.55 0.23
N LEU A 182 -19.93 -20.30 -0.33
CA LEU A 182 -19.53 -20.74 -1.65
C LEU A 182 -18.05 -21.14 -1.60
N ASP A 183 -17.77 -22.43 -1.81
CA ASP A 183 -16.41 -22.94 -2.00
C ASP A 183 -15.95 -22.55 -3.40
N LEU A 184 -15.11 -21.53 -3.50
CA LEU A 184 -14.56 -21.08 -4.77
C LEU A 184 -13.63 -22.14 -5.34
N TYR A 185 -13.62 -22.26 -6.67
CA TYR A 185 -12.59 -23.02 -7.39
C TYR A 185 -12.07 -22.28 -8.63
N LYS A 186 -12.73 -21.19 -9.04
CA LYS A 186 -12.30 -20.39 -10.19
C LYS A 186 -12.81 -18.97 -10.16
N VAL A 187 -11.93 -18.03 -10.48
CA VAL A 187 -12.25 -16.61 -10.63
C VAL A 187 -11.81 -16.14 -12.01
N VAL A 188 -12.62 -15.27 -12.61
CA VAL A 188 -12.31 -14.57 -13.86
C VAL A 188 -12.44 -13.08 -13.61
N CYS A 189 -11.32 -12.37 -13.66
CA CYS A 189 -11.27 -10.93 -13.59
C CYS A 189 -11.07 -10.33 -14.98
N ARG A 190 -11.83 -9.29 -15.31
CA ARG A 190 -11.72 -8.56 -16.57
C ARG A 190 -11.72 -7.07 -16.31
N ASN A 191 -10.69 -6.39 -16.79
CA ASN A 191 -10.74 -4.96 -16.98
C ASN A 191 -11.41 -4.71 -18.33
N ARG A 192 -12.67 -4.24 -18.33
CA ARG A 192 -13.44 -3.98 -19.55
C ARG A 192 -12.98 -2.73 -20.28
N THR A 193 -12.28 -1.82 -19.59
CA THR A 193 -11.69 -0.63 -20.19
C THR A 193 -10.47 -1.03 -21.05
N SER A 194 -9.53 -1.79 -20.48
CA SER A 194 -8.31 -2.21 -21.20
C SER A 194 -8.49 -3.48 -22.05
N GLY A 195 -9.52 -4.28 -21.74
CA GLY A 195 -9.74 -5.60 -22.33
C GLY A 195 -8.93 -6.73 -21.69
N GLN A 196 -8.06 -6.44 -20.71
CA GLN A 196 -7.26 -7.46 -20.04
C GLN A 196 -8.15 -8.46 -19.27
N LYS A 197 -7.77 -9.73 -19.30
CA LYS A 197 -8.44 -10.81 -18.58
C LYS A 197 -7.42 -11.65 -17.83
N VAL A 198 -7.71 -11.90 -16.57
CA VAL A 198 -6.97 -12.83 -15.70
C VAL A 198 -7.92 -13.93 -15.25
N VAL A 199 -7.43 -15.18 -15.21
CA VAL A 199 -8.20 -16.35 -14.78
C VAL A 199 -7.31 -17.18 -13.88
N PHE A 200 -7.80 -17.50 -12.70
CA PHE A 200 -7.07 -18.30 -11.72
C PHE A 200 -8.03 -19.22 -10.95
N THR A 201 -7.46 -20.22 -10.31
CA THR A 201 -8.13 -21.10 -9.34
C THR A 201 -7.73 -20.67 -7.94
N THR A 202 -8.65 -20.77 -6.99
CA THR A 202 -8.40 -20.46 -5.58
C THR A 202 -9.36 -21.28 -4.75
N ASP A 203 -8.90 -21.70 -3.58
CA ASP A 203 -9.68 -22.38 -2.56
C ASP A 203 -10.03 -21.40 -1.42
N ASP A 204 -9.52 -20.17 -1.49
CA ASP A 204 -9.75 -19.12 -0.50
C ASP A 204 -11.10 -18.45 -0.71
N ALA A 205 -11.73 -18.06 0.39
CA ALA A 205 -13.00 -17.33 0.35
C ALA A 205 -12.84 -15.89 -0.19
N SER A 206 -11.63 -15.37 -0.33
CA SER A 206 -11.35 -14.02 -0.84
C SER A 206 -10.19 -14.01 -1.83
N PHE A 207 -10.20 -13.05 -2.76
CA PHE A 207 -9.17 -12.91 -3.79
C PHE A 207 -8.96 -11.44 -4.16
N ASP A 208 -7.81 -11.13 -4.76
CA ASP A 208 -7.51 -9.83 -5.37
C ASP A 208 -7.05 -10.00 -6.82
N CYS A 209 -7.84 -9.49 -7.76
CA CYS A 209 -7.51 -9.55 -9.18
C CYS A 209 -6.18 -8.86 -9.51
N LYS A 210 -5.78 -7.83 -8.75
CA LYS A 210 -4.53 -7.10 -8.98
C LYS A 210 -3.32 -7.94 -8.61
N GLN A 211 -3.36 -8.67 -7.50
CA GLN A 211 -2.33 -9.65 -7.13
C GLN A 211 -2.17 -10.75 -8.17
N GLU A 212 -3.27 -11.14 -8.82
CA GLU A 212 -3.28 -12.12 -9.91
C GLU A 212 -2.84 -11.53 -11.27
N GLY A 213 -2.41 -10.28 -11.30
CA GLY A 213 -1.81 -9.62 -12.46
C GLY A 213 -2.76 -8.77 -13.30
N LEU A 214 -4.00 -8.53 -12.84
CA LEU A 214 -4.91 -7.60 -13.53
C LEU A 214 -4.43 -6.17 -13.31
N GLN A 215 -4.10 -5.49 -14.40
CA GLN A 215 -3.77 -4.06 -14.39
C GLN A 215 -5.07 -3.27 -14.28
N VAL A 216 -5.16 -2.41 -13.26
CA VAL A 216 -6.34 -1.60 -12.95
C VAL A 216 -5.91 -0.17 -12.62
N ASN A 217 -6.54 0.79 -13.29
CA ASN A 217 -6.42 2.21 -13.03
C ASN A 217 -7.72 2.78 -12.41
N PRO A 218 -7.65 3.90 -11.68
CA PRO A 218 -8.83 4.63 -11.24
C PRO A 218 -9.78 4.95 -12.40
N GLY A 219 -11.06 4.61 -12.24
CA GLY A 219 -12.11 4.80 -13.25
C GLY A 219 -12.29 3.62 -14.22
N ASP A 220 -11.49 2.56 -14.13
CA ASP A 220 -11.67 1.37 -14.97
C ASP A 220 -12.97 0.62 -14.64
N ASN A 221 -13.61 0.07 -15.69
CA ASN A 221 -14.79 -0.77 -15.55
C ASN A 221 -14.37 -2.23 -15.34
N ILE A 222 -14.54 -2.74 -14.12
CA ILE A 222 -14.12 -4.10 -13.77
C ILE A 222 -15.32 -5.06 -13.76
N GLN A 223 -15.13 -6.23 -14.38
CA GLN A 223 -16.05 -7.36 -14.31
C GLN A 223 -15.36 -8.56 -13.65
N ILE A 224 -15.97 -9.05 -12.57
CA ILE A 224 -15.52 -10.25 -11.84
C ILE A 224 -16.59 -11.35 -12.03
N LYS A 225 -16.16 -12.57 -12.33
CA LYS A 225 -17.01 -13.77 -12.30
C LYS A 225 -16.40 -14.81 -11.38
N MET A 226 -17.17 -15.26 -10.41
CA MET A 226 -16.80 -16.30 -9.45
C MET A 226 -17.52 -17.60 -9.79
N LEU A 227 -16.82 -18.71 -9.71
CA LEU A 227 -17.38 -20.06 -9.83
C LEU A 227 -16.97 -20.84 -8.58
N GLY A 228 -17.96 -21.50 -7.99
CA GLY A 228 -17.79 -22.31 -6.80
C GLY A 228 -18.95 -23.29 -6.62
N THR A 229 -18.86 -24.10 -5.58
CA THR A 229 -19.95 -24.97 -5.10
C THR A 229 -20.58 -24.34 -3.87
N ALA A 230 -21.92 -24.33 -3.80
CA ALA A 230 -22.62 -23.83 -2.61
C ALA A 230 -22.37 -24.76 -1.42
N GLN A 231 -22.20 -24.17 -0.24
CA GLN A 231 -22.11 -24.88 1.05
C GLN A 231 -23.49 -25.20 1.62
#